data_AF-A0A930F856-F1
#
_entry.id   AF-A0A930F856-F1
#
_cell.length_a   1.000
_cell.length_b   1.000
_cell.length_c   1.000
_cell.angle_alpha   90.00
_cell.angle_beta   90.00
_cell.angle_gamma   90.00
#
_symmetry.space_group_name_H-M   'P 1'
#
loop_
_entity.id
_entity.type
_entity.pdbx_description
1 polymer ?
#
loop_
_entity_poly.entity_id
_entity_poly.type
_entity_poly.pdbx_seq_one_letter_code
_entity_poly.pdbx_strand_id
1 'polypeptide(L)'
;MPDLQLLIFLVILLALIFDFINGFHDTANAIATSVSTRAIHPQHAIIMAAVLNFFGAMYSTGVAKTIGSDIVKSASHVDEHVLIAALFGSIVWNVITWKFSMPSSSSHALVGGVIGAVLMTSSGV
;
A
#
# COMPACT_ATOMS: atom_id res chain seq x y z
N MET A 1 18.71 -20.68 -9.39
CA MET A 1 17.27 -20.45 -9.56
C MET A 1 17.06 -18.94 -9.75
N PRO A 2 17.44 -18.38 -10.90
CA PRO A 2 17.44 -16.93 -11.14
C PRO A 2 16.03 -16.33 -11.12
N ASP A 3 15.03 -17.13 -11.52
CA ASP A 3 13.65 -16.70 -11.67
C ASP A 3 13.00 -16.32 -10.33
N LEU A 4 13.24 -17.10 -9.28
CA LEU A 4 12.75 -16.80 -7.93
C LEU A 4 13.34 -15.48 -7.38
N GLN A 5 14.63 -15.23 -7.60
CA GLN A 5 15.27 -13.98 -7.19
C GLN A 5 14.69 -12.78 -7.92
N LEU A 6 14.37 -12.94 -9.21
CA LEU A 6 13.77 -11.88 -10.02
C LEU A 6 12.33 -11.58 -9.56
N LEU A 7 11.54 -12.60 -9.25
CA LEU A 7 10.18 -12.43 -8.72
C LEU A 7 10.17 -11.73 -7.36
N ILE A 8 11.04 -12.13 -6.43
CA ILE A 8 11.16 -11.48 -5.12
C ILE A 8 11.60 -10.02 -5.28
N PHE A 9 12.58 -9.76 -6.15
CA PHE A 9 13.00 -8.38 -6.44
C PHE A 9 11.84 -7.54 -6.96
N LEU A 10 11.02 -8.10 -7.84
CA LEU A 10 9.84 -7.43 -8.38
C LEU A 10 8.77 -7.16 -7.29
N VAL A 11 8.52 -8.12 -6.39
CA VAL A 11 7.64 -7.93 -5.23
C VAL A 11 8.12 -6.75 -4.38
N ILE A 12 9.41 -6.70 -4.03
CA ILE A 12 9.99 -5.63 -3.22
C ILE A 12 9.86 -4.28 -3.96
N LEU A 13 10.16 -4.24 -5.25
CA LEU A 13 10.03 -3.04 -6.06
C LEU A 13 8.58 -2.52 -6.07
N LEU A 14 7.61 -3.41 -6.30
CA LEU A 14 6.20 -3.04 -6.29
C LEU A 14 5.73 -2.62 -4.89
N ALA A 15 6.19 -3.27 -3.83
CA ALA A 15 5.86 -2.86 -2.46
C ALA A 15 6.37 -1.45 -2.15
N LEU A 16 7.60 -1.12 -2.56
CA LEU A 16 8.15 0.24 -2.41
C LEU A 16 7.37 1.28 -3.23
N ILE A 17 6.94 0.92 -4.44
CA ILE A 17 6.09 1.79 -5.27
C ILE A 17 4.73 2.00 -4.58
N PHE A 18 4.10 0.93 -4.10
CA PHE A 18 2.84 1.00 -3.37
C PHE A 18 2.96 1.88 -2.12
N ASP A 19 4.02 1.71 -1.31
CA ASP A 19 4.25 2.51 -0.10
C ASP A 19 4.48 3.99 -0.42
N PHE A 20 5.25 4.30 -1.46
CA PHE A 20 5.42 5.67 -1.92
C PHE A 20 4.07 6.29 -2.33
N ILE A 21 3.27 5.52 -3.07
CA ILE A 21 1.95 5.95 -3.52
C ILE A 21 1.02 6.18 -2.33
N ASN A 22 1.00 5.24 -1.40
CA ASN A 22 0.23 5.33 -0.17
C ASN A 22 0.62 6.58 0.65
N GLY A 23 1.92 6.85 0.77
CA GLY A 23 2.44 8.01 1.48
C GLY A 23 1.91 9.35 0.94
N PHE A 24 1.79 9.52 -0.38
CA PHE A 24 1.23 10.77 -0.92
C PHE A 24 -0.28 10.90 -0.66
N HIS A 25 -1.04 9.80 -0.74
CA HIS A 25 -2.48 9.81 -0.45
C HIS A 25 -2.73 10.19 1.00
N ASP A 26 -2.01 9.57 1.93
CA ASP A 26 -2.17 9.81 3.36
C ASP A 26 -1.65 11.18 3.78
N THR A 27 -0.58 11.68 3.14
CA THR A 27 -0.07 13.03 3.39
C THR A 27 -1.15 14.07 3.11
N ALA A 28 -1.89 13.94 1.99
CA ALA A 28 -2.99 14.86 1.67
C ALA A 28 -4.07 14.85 2.76
N ASN A 29 -4.44 13.67 3.27
CA ASN A 29 -5.42 13.52 4.34
C ASN A 29 -4.93 14.14 5.66
N ALA A 30 -3.65 13.97 5.99
CA ALA A 30 -3.08 14.41 7.27
C ALA A 30 -2.86 15.94 7.35
N ILE A 31 -2.54 16.60 6.25
CA ILE A 31 -2.16 18.02 6.24
C ILE A 31 -3.24 18.96 5.70
N ALA A 32 -4.31 18.44 5.11
CA ALA A 32 -5.35 19.26 4.47
C ALA A 32 -5.92 20.34 5.41
N THR A 33 -6.17 20.01 6.68
CA THR A 33 -6.75 20.94 7.67
C THR A 33 -5.76 22.04 8.08
N SER A 34 -4.52 21.68 8.43
CA SER A 34 -3.50 22.62 8.88
C SER A 34 -3.01 23.56 7.77
N VAL A 35 -2.96 23.06 6.53
CA VAL A 35 -2.58 23.86 5.36
C VAL A 35 -3.72 24.76 4.88
N SER A 36 -4.96 24.26 4.80
CA SER A 36 -6.11 25.06 4.34
C SER A 36 -6.46 26.21 5.29
N THR A 37 -6.27 26.00 6.60
CA THR A 37 -6.43 27.05 7.63
C THR A 37 -5.24 28.00 7.72
N ARG A 38 -4.17 27.75 6.95
CA ARG A 38 -2.91 28.52 6.97
C ARG A 38 -2.19 28.51 8.31
N ALA A 39 -2.42 27.49 9.14
CA ALA A 39 -1.71 27.31 10.40
C ALA A 39 -0.24 26.94 10.17
N ILE A 40 0.06 26.18 9.11
CA ILE A 40 1.41 25.72 8.76
C ILE A 40 1.63 25.86 7.25
N HIS A 41 2.82 26.30 6.84
CA HIS A 41 3.19 26.36 5.42
C HIS A 41 3.31 24.94 4.82
N PRO A 42 2.83 24.69 3.59
CA PRO A 42 2.76 23.34 3.00
C PRO A 42 4.05 22.52 3.12
N GLN A 43 5.21 23.13 2.89
CA GLN A 43 6.50 22.45 2.97
C GLN A 43 6.79 21.88 4.37
N HIS A 44 6.52 22.66 5.42
CA HIS A 44 6.73 22.21 6.80
C HIS A 44 5.72 21.12 7.17
N ALA A 45 4.48 21.23 6.69
CA ALA A 45 3.46 20.22 6.94
C ALA A 45 3.82 18.87 6.30
N ILE A 46 4.37 18.88 5.07
CA ILE A 46 4.84 17.66 4.39
C ILE A 46 6.01 17.02 5.16
N ILE A 47 7.02 17.81 5.56
CA ILE A 47 8.17 17.28 6.32
C ILE A 47 7.71 16.69 7.65
N MET A 48 6.83 17.39 8.37
CA MET A 48 6.23 16.89 9.60
C MET A 48 5.48 15.58 9.38
N ALA A 49 4.62 15.51 8.35
CA ALA A 49 3.87 14.30 8.02
C ALA A 49 4.81 13.13 7.71
N ALA A 50 5.84 13.34 6.90
CA ALA A 50 6.82 12.30 6.55
C ALA A 50 7.55 11.77 7.79
N VAL A 51 8.04 12.66 8.65
CA VAL A 51 8.77 12.29 9.88
C VAL A 51 7.86 11.54 10.85
N LEU A 52 6.65 12.03 11.10
CA LEU A 52 5.70 11.39 12.01
C LEU A 52 5.20 10.06 11.47
N ASN A 53 4.97 9.93 10.16
CA ASN A 53 4.55 8.67 9.54
C ASN A 53 5.66 7.62 9.64
N PHE A 54 6.92 8.01 9.40
CA PHE A 54 8.08 7.13 9.59
C PHE A 54 8.19 6.62 11.03
N PHE A 55 8.13 7.51 12.03
CA PHE A 55 8.15 7.08 13.44
C PHE A 55 6.94 6.24 13.83
N GLY A 56 5.75 6.56 13.29
CA GLY A 56 4.54 5.77 13.48
C GLY A 56 4.71 4.33 12.98
N ALA A 57 5.31 4.16 11.80
CA ALA A 57 5.60 2.84 11.22
C ALA A 57 6.61 2.05 12.07
N MET A 58 7.60 2.72 12.68
CA MET A 58 8.54 2.07 13.61
C MET A 58 7.87 1.69 14.95
N TYR A 59 6.89 2.46 15.40
CA TYR A 59 6.23 2.25 16.69
C TYR A 59 5.19 1.12 16.65
N SER A 60 4.47 0.95 15.53
CA SER A 60 3.38 -0.02 15.43
C SER A 60 3.38 -0.77 14.10
N THR A 61 3.38 -2.10 14.18
CA THR A 61 3.20 -2.99 13.03
C THR A 61 1.84 -3.72 13.08
N GLY A 62 0.90 -3.25 13.90
CA GLY A 62 -0.37 -3.95 14.15
C GLY A 62 -1.18 -4.22 12.88
N VAL A 63 -1.34 -3.22 12.00
CA VAL A 63 -2.06 -3.37 10.72
C VAL A 63 -1.30 -4.29 9.77
N ALA A 64 0.02 -4.19 9.70
CA ALA A 64 0.83 -5.08 8.88
C ALA A 64 0.68 -6.54 9.32
N LYS A 65 0.60 -6.77 10.64
CA LYS A 65 0.35 -8.10 11.21
C LYS A 65 -1.04 -8.60 10.83
N THR A 66 -2.10 -7.81 10.98
CA THR A 66 -3.46 -8.20 10.59
C THR A 66 -3.56 -8.51 9.08
N ILE A 67 -2.96 -7.68 8.22
CA ILE A 67 -2.98 -7.95 6.77
C ILE A 67 -2.17 -9.22 6.45
N GLY A 68 -1.00 -9.41 7.08
CA GLY A 68 -0.13 -10.55 6.84
C GLY A 68 -0.63 -11.89 7.40
N SER A 69 -1.24 -11.90 8.59
CA SER A 69 -1.64 -13.14 9.28
C SER A 69 -3.14 -13.46 9.20
N ASP A 70 -4.01 -12.45 9.19
CA ASP A 70 -5.45 -12.68 9.36
C ASP A 70 -6.19 -12.76 8.02
N ILE A 71 -5.64 -12.11 6.98
CA ILE A 71 -6.21 -12.11 5.62
C ILE A 71 -5.66 -13.27 4.79
N VAL A 72 -4.37 -13.57 4.92
CA VAL A 72 -3.71 -14.69 4.23
C VAL A 72 -3.58 -15.88 5.19
N LYS A 73 -4.64 -16.68 5.32
CA LYS A 73 -4.69 -17.79 6.30
C LYS A 73 -3.91 -19.05 5.89
N SER A 74 -3.54 -19.17 4.61
CA SER A 74 -2.78 -20.32 4.10
C SER A 74 -1.58 -19.85 3.28
N ALA A 75 -0.39 -20.04 3.83
CA ALA A 75 0.88 -19.81 3.14
C ALA A 75 1.02 -20.63 1.85
N SER A 76 0.25 -21.71 1.70
CA SER A 76 0.21 -22.52 0.47
C SER A 76 -0.46 -21.85 -0.73
N HIS A 77 -1.17 -20.73 -0.53
CA HIS A 77 -1.91 -20.02 -1.59
C HIS A 77 -1.37 -18.63 -1.90
N VAL A 78 -0.25 -18.23 -1.29
CA VAL A 78 0.40 -16.94 -1.56
C VAL A 78 1.83 -17.20 -1.97
N ASP A 79 2.04 -17.13 -3.28
CA ASP A 79 3.34 -17.14 -3.92
C ASP A 79 3.69 -15.71 -4.43
N GLU A 80 4.84 -15.58 -5.06
CA GLU A 80 5.29 -14.30 -5.59
C GLU A 80 4.35 -13.74 -6.67
N HIS A 81 3.71 -14.60 -7.47
CA HIS A 81 2.77 -14.18 -8.52
C HIS A 81 1.52 -13.53 -7.92
N VAL A 82 0.96 -14.13 -6.86
CA VAL A 82 -0.19 -13.57 -6.13
C VAL A 82 0.17 -12.22 -5.53
N LEU A 83 1.35 -12.08 -4.91
CA LEU A 83 1.80 -10.81 -4.34
C LEU A 83 1.99 -9.73 -5.41
N ILE A 84 2.59 -10.08 -6.56
CA ILE A 84 2.77 -9.17 -7.69
C ILE A 84 1.40 -8.70 -8.20
N ALA A 85 0.46 -9.61 -8.42
CA ALA A 85 -0.88 -9.30 -8.92
C ALA A 85 -1.67 -8.41 -7.94
N ALA A 86 -1.59 -8.73 -6.64
CA ALA A 86 -2.23 -7.94 -5.59
C ALA A 86 -1.66 -6.52 -5.55
N LEU A 87 -0.33 -6.38 -5.44
CA LEU A 87 0.34 -5.07 -5.39
C LEU A 87 0.07 -4.25 -6.65
N PHE A 88 0.15 -4.87 -7.83
CA PHE A 88 -0.10 -4.19 -9.09
C PHE A 88 -1.54 -3.66 -9.17
N GLY A 89 -2.53 -4.51 -8.83
CA GLY A 89 -3.94 -4.10 -8.80
C GLY A 89 -4.19 -2.94 -7.84
N SER A 90 -3.60 -2.99 -6.64
CA SER A 90 -3.73 -1.92 -5.64
C SER A 90 -3.04 -0.62 -6.07
N ILE A 91 -1.86 -0.71 -6.70
CA ILE A 91 -1.15 0.45 -7.27
C ILE A 91 -1.99 1.11 -8.35
N VAL A 92 -2.50 0.33 -9.31
CA VAL A 92 -3.34 0.84 -10.39
C VAL A 92 -4.56 1.54 -9.82
N TRP A 93 -5.23 0.94 -8.83
CA TRP A 93 -6.38 1.54 -8.18
C TRP A 93 -6.05 2.85 -7.44
N ASN A 94 -4.94 2.88 -6.71
CA ASN A 94 -4.50 4.10 -6.02
C ASN A 94 -4.21 5.22 -7.04
N VAL A 95 -3.50 4.94 -8.14
CA VAL A 95 -3.23 5.92 -9.19
C VAL A 95 -4.52 6.43 -9.85
N ILE A 96 -5.49 5.54 -10.09
CA ILE A 96 -6.81 5.91 -10.64
C ILE A 96 -7.53 6.86 -9.68
N THR A 97 -7.67 6.47 -8.40
CA THR A 97 -8.40 7.27 -7.41
C THR A 97 -7.72 8.61 -7.16
N TRP A 98 -6.39 8.66 -7.12
CA TRP A 98 -5.63 9.89 -7.09
C TRP A 98 -5.92 10.79 -8.28
N LYS A 99 -5.87 10.26 -9.51
CA LYS A 99 -6.14 11.01 -10.74
C LYS A 99 -7.53 11.65 -10.73
N PHE A 100 -8.51 10.98 -10.12
CA PHE A 100 -9.87 11.50 -9.96
C PHE A 100 -10.10 12.27 -8.65
N SER A 101 -9.04 12.55 -7.87
CA SER A 101 -9.11 13.25 -6.58
C SER A 101 -10.09 12.59 -5.58
N MET A 102 -10.29 11.28 -5.70
CA MET A 102 -11.18 10.53 -4.82
C MET A 102 -10.43 10.15 -3.54
N PRO A 103 -10.96 10.49 -2.35
CA PRO A 103 -10.42 9.98 -1.10
C PRO A 103 -10.62 8.46 -1.07
N SER A 104 -9.52 7.72 -1.09
CA SER A 104 -9.54 6.25 -1.09
C SER A 104 -8.59 5.71 -0.02
N SER A 105 -8.90 4.52 0.49
CA SER A 105 -8.07 3.81 1.47
C SER A 105 -7.16 2.82 0.75
N SER A 106 -5.85 3.08 0.78
CA SER A 106 -4.83 2.17 0.22
C SER A 106 -4.86 0.80 0.88
N SER A 107 -5.15 0.72 2.18
CA SER A 107 -5.28 -0.56 2.89
C SER A 107 -6.43 -1.39 2.32
N HIS A 108 -7.59 -0.78 2.02
CA HIS A 108 -8.69 -1.49 1.37
C HIS A 108 -8.36 -1.88 -0.08
N ALA A 109 -7.62 -1.03 -0.80
CA ALA A 109 -7.11 -1.36 -2.13
C ALA A 109 -6.19 -2.60 -2.08
N LEU A 110 -5.33 -2.70 -1.05
CA LEU A 110 -4.45 -3.85 -0.82
C LEU A 110 -5.24 -5.12 -0.49
N VAL A 111 -6.19 -5.03 0.43
CA VAL A 111 -7.07 -6.16 0.78
C VAL A 111 -7.84 -6.66 -0.44
N GLY A 112 -8.44 -5.75 -1.22
CA GLY A 112 -9.13 -6.11 -2.46
C GLY A 112 -8.21 -6.76 -3.50
N GLY A 113 -6.97 -6.25 -3.64
CA GLY A 113 -5.96 -6.83 -4.52
C GLY A 113 -5.59 -8.27 -4.12
N VAL A 114 -5.34 -8.51 -2.82
CA VAL A 114 -5.03 -9.84 -2.29
C VAL A 114 -6.21 -10.79 -2.50
N ILE A 115 -7.44 -10.38 -2.17
CA ILE A 115 -8.64 -11.21 -2.37
C ILE A 115 -8.79 -11.56 -3.85
N GLY A 116 -8.67 -10.60 -4.76
CA GLY A 116 -8.80 -10.84 -6.20
C GLY A 116 -7.74 -11.81 -6.73
N ALA A 117 -6.47 -11.63 -6.34
CA ALA A 117 -5.37 -12.47 -6.78
C ALA A 117 -5.50 -13.92 -6.27
N VAL A 118 -5.88 -14.10 -5.01
CA VAL A 118 -6.11 -15.42 -4.41
C VAL A 118 -7.31 -16.11 -5.07
N LEU A 119 -8.42 -15.39 -5.30
CA LEU A 119 -9.60 -15.96 -5.95
C LEU A 119 -9.26 -16.49 -7.34
N MET A 120 -8.57 -15.71 -8.19
CA MET A 120 -8.16 -16.15 -9.52
C MET A 120 -7.29 -17.42 -9.46
N THR A 121 -6.24 -17.40 -8.63
CA THR A 121 -5.33 -18.54 -8.45
C THR A 121 -6.06 -19.79 -7.95
N SER A 122 -7.00 -19.64 -7.01
CA SER A 122 -7.80 -20.77 -6.49
C SER A 122 -8.83 -21.30 -7.50
N SER A 123 -9.21 -20.50 -8.49
CA SER A 123 -10.16 -20.86 -9.55
C SER A 123 -9.54 -21.76 -10.63
N GLY A 124 -8.21 -21.97 -10.60
CA GLY A 124 -7.49 -22.78 -11.60
C GLY A 124 -7.37 -22.13 -12.97
N VAL A 125 -7.58 -20.80 -13.04
CA VAL A 125 -7.38 -19.95 -14.23
C VAL A 125 -6.16 -19.08 -13.98
#